data_AF-A0AAU9X939-F1
#
_entry.id   AF-A0AAU9X939-F1
#
_cell.length_a   1.000
_cell.length_b   1.000
_cell.length_c   1.000
_cell.angle_alpha   90.00
_cell.angle_beta   90.00
_cell.angle_gamma   90.00
#
_symmetry.space_group_name_H-M   'P 1'
#
loop_
_entity.id
_entity.type
_entity.pdbx_description
1 polymer ?
#
loop_
_entity_poly.entity_id
_entity_poly.type
_entity_poly.pdbx_seq_one_letter_code
_entity_poly.pdbx_strand_id
1 'polypeptide(L)'
;HPYRSKERGDVWNHVAINLNGFDHPKFQVKNISTRDRLTLLITKNKTDMRQEENASGIACEETELDQALKEIIDKEKLASEKGSEAKKKEKEEKAAAEELRKTAMERLGHTQKRNSEGESDRAQAKKSRRRSFDEKHESESDQRKEELELKKIEQQASVELQKQQHDMMKLFMQQQQQQTQILLSLLAKKN
;
A
#
# COMPACT_ATOMS: atom_id res chain seq x y z
N HIS A 1 9.59 5.26 25.26
CA HIS A 1 9.59 5.08 23.80
C HIS A 1 10.81 4.24 23.41
N PRO A 2 10.70 2.99 22.92
CA PRO A 2 11.88 2.31 22.39
C PRO A 2 12.10 2.80 20.95
N TYR A 3 13.05 3.73 20.83
CA TYR A 3 13.38 4.53 19.65
C TYR A 3 14.59 3.93 18.92
N ARG A 4 14.43 2.76 18.28
CA ARG A 4 15.40 2.22 17.30
C ARG A 4 14.67 1.26 16.35
N SER A 5 13.86 1.77 15.43
CA SER A 5 13.55 0.98 14.23
C SER A 5 14.79 0.95 13.34
N LYS A 6 15.16 -0.23 12.84
CA LYS A 6 16.29 -0.43 11.91
C LYS A 6 16.23 0.55 10.74
N GLU A 7 15.00 0.77 10.24
CA GLU A 7 14.64 1.72 9.18
C GLU A 7 15.13 3.15 9.44
N ARG A 8 15.07 3.63 10.68
CA ARG A 8 15.51 5.00 11.02
C ARG A 8 17.02 5.12 10.94
N GLY A 9 17.76 4.07 11.31
CA GLY A 9 19.23 4.03 11.19
C GLY A 9 19.68 4.04 9.73
N ASP A 10 18.93 3.36 8.86
CA ASP A 10 19.21 3.27 7.43
C ASP A 10 19.04 4.61 6.72
N VAL A 11 18.02 5.41 7.08
CA VAL A 11 17.83 6.77 6.54
C VAL A 11 19.03 7.66 6.85
N TRP A 12 19.50 7.68 8.10
CA TRP A 12 20.69 8.47 8.47
C TRP A 12 21.96 7.98 7.80
N ASN A 13 22.04 6.67 7.52
CA ASN A 13 23.15 6.11 6.76
C ASN A 13 23.14 6.60 5.31
N HIS A 14 21.97 6.63 4.67
CA HIS A 14 21.83 7.15 3.32
C HIS A 14 22.21 8.64 3.24
N VAL A 15 21.76 9.46 4.20
CA VAL A 15 22.16 10.87 4.29
C VAL A 15 23.68 11.00 4.45
N ALA A 16 24.30 10.21 5.31
CA ALA A 16 25.76 10.24 5.50
C ALA A 16 26.52 9.84 4.23
N ILE A 17 26.05 8.83 3.50
CA ILE A 17 26.63 8.41 2.21
C ILE A 17 26.54 9.56 1.20
N ASN A 18 25.37 10.18 1.07
CA ASN A 18 25.17 11.28 0.14
C ASN A 18 26.05 12.49 0.48
N LEU A 19 26.19 12.83 1.77
CA LEU A 19 27.11 13.87 2.23
C LEU A 19 28.56 13.54 1.88
N ASN A 20 29.00 12.31 2.14
CA ASN A 20 30.37 11.88 1.84
C ASN A 20 30.65 11.78 0.32
N GLY A 21 29.61 11.78 -0.51
CA GLY A 21 29.73 11.76 -1.97
C GLY A 21 29.96 13.12 -2.61
N PHE A 22 29.87 14.22 -1.86
CA PHE A 22 30.21 15.55 -2.39
C PHE A 22 31.72 15.70 -2.54
N ASP A 23 32.14 16.20 -3.69
CA ASP A 23 33.55 16.50 -3.93
C ASP A 23 34.00 17.67 -3.05
N HIS A 24 33.30 18.81 -3.11
CA HIS A 24 33.60 20.02 -2.33
C HIS A 24 32.31 20.64 -1.77
N PRO A 25 32.22 20.88 -0.45
CA PRO A 25 33.16 20.48 0.59
C PRO A 25 33.19 18.95 0.80
N LYS A 26 34.37 18.41 1.10
CA LYS A 26 34.56 16.97 1.33
C LYS A 26 34.12 16.59 2.75
N PHE A 27 33.13 15.71 2.86
CA PHE A 27 32.65 15.23 4.14
C PHE A 27 33.21 13.84 4.48
N GLN A 28 33.42 13.60 5.78
CA GLN A 28 33.75 12.29 6.34
C GLN A 28 32.93 12.05 7.60
N VAL A 29 31.64 11.78 7.41
CA VAL A 29 30.66 11.64 8.50
C VAL A 29 30.04 10.25 8.55
N LYS A 30 29.69 9.80 9.75
CA LYS A 30 28.89 8.58 9.99
C LYS A 30 27.45 8.97 10.29
N ASN A 31 26.52 8.03 10.11
CA ASN A 31 25.09 8.23 10.38
C ASN A 31 24.80 8.86 11.76
N ILE A 32 25.47 8.40 12.82
CA ILE A 32 25.34 8.92 14.18
C ILE A 32 25.80 10.38 14.24
N SER A 33 26.98 10.68 13.69
CA SER A 33 27.55 12.02 13.68
C SER A 33 26.66 13.03 12.95
N THR A 34 26.06 12.62 11.83
CA THR A 34 25.11 13.46 11.07
C THR A 34 23.88 13.80 11.91
N ARG A 35 23.27 12.79 12.54
CA ARG A 35 22.09 12.98 13.39
C ARG A 35 22.40 13.86 14.60
N ASP A 36 23.51 13.59 15.29
CA ASP A 36 23.89 14.32 16.49
C ASP A 36 24.23 15.78 16.15
N ARG A 37 24.89 16.03 14.99
CA ARG A 37 25.15 17.38 14.50
C ARG A 37 23.86 18.13 14.17
N LEU A 38 22.90 17.50 13.51
CA LEU A 38 21.60 18.12 13.25
C LEU A 38 20.90 18.49 14.56
N THR A 39 20.91 17.59 15.54
CA THR A 39 20.31 17.83 16.86
C THR A 39 20.93 19.06 17.53
N LEU A 40 22.27 19.18 17.46
CA LEU A 40 23.01 20.34 17.98
C LEU A 40 22.63 21.64 17.27
N LEU A 41 22.48 21.62 15.94
CA LEU A 41 22.11 22.82 15.18
C LEU A 41 20.70 23.28 15.54
N ILE A 42 19.76 22.35 15.71
CA ILE A 42 18.39 22.66 16.11
C ILE A 42 18.35 23.26 17.53
N THR A 43 19.10 22.70 18.48
CA THR A 43 19.11 23.23 19.86
C THR A 43 19.81 24.58 19.95
N LYS A 44 20.91 24.78 19.23
CA LYS A 44 21.58 26.09 19.15
C LYS A 44 20.65 27.14 18.60
N ASN A 45 20.06 26.89 17.43
CA ASN A 45 19.14 27.84 16.82
C ASN A 45 17.98 28.26 17.75
N LYS A 46 17.33 27.29 18.40
CA LYS A 46 16.27 27.59 19.39
C LYS A 46 16.76 28.42 20.57
N THR A 47 18.01 28.22 20.97
CA THR A 47 18.61 28.98 22.08
C THR A 47 18.93 30.40 21.64
N ASP A 48 19.50 30.54 20.46
CA ASP A 48 19.91 31.82 19.88
C ASP A 48 18.68 32.71 19.62
N MET A 49 17.63 32.20 18.97
CA MET A 49 16.38 32.95 18.79
C MET A 49 15.78 33.43 20.12
N ARG A 50 15.79 32.57 21.15
CA ARG A 50 15.25 32.94 22.48
C ARG A 50 16.11 34.00 23.17
N GLN A 51 17.43 33.97 22.97
CA GLN A 51 18.34 34.98 23.52
C GLN A 51 18.15 36.32 22.82
N GLU A 52 18.03 36.32 21.50
CA GLU A 52 17.81 37.52 20.70
C GLU A 52 16.44 38.16 20.97
N GLU A 53 15.37 37.36 21.05
CA GLU A 53 14.04 37.83 21.45
C GLU A 53 14.06 38.46 22.85
N ASN A 54 14.72 37.80 23.82
CA ASN A 54 14.83 38.31 25.19
C ASN A 54 15.70 39.57 25.30
N ALA A 55 16.74 39.70 24.49
CA ALA A 55 17.68 40.81 24.55
C ALA A 55 17.18 42.05 23.80
N SER A 56 16.57 41.84 22.62
CA SER A 56 16.08 42.94 21.77
C SER A 56 14.64 43.34 22.06
N GLY A 57 13.83 42.44 22.64
CA GLY A 57 12.39 42.66 22.80
C GLY A 57 11.61 42.76 21.48
N ILE A 58 12.29 42.49 20.35
CA ILE A 58 11.78 42.54 18.98
C ILE A 58 12.11 41.18 18.35
N ALA A 59 11.22 40.69 17.49
CA ALA A 59 11.42 39.43 16.78
C ALA A 59 12.68 39.47 15.92
N CYS A 60 13.54 38.46 16.05
CA CYS A 60 14.73 38.34 15.22
C CYS A 60 14.36 38.00 13.76
N GLU A 61 15.14 38.49 12.80
CA GLU A 61 14.98 38.14 11.39
C GLU A 61 15.39 36.69 11.13
N GLU A 62 14.51 35.93 10.49
CA GLU A 62 14.77 34.52 10.20
C GLU A 62 15.85 34.37 9.11
N THR A 63 16.93 33.68 9.44
CA THR A 63 18.01 33.38 8.49
C THR A 63 17.65 32.21 7.57
N GLU A 64 18.34 32.10 6.43
CA GLU A 64 18.20 30.95 5.52
C GLU A 64 18.48 29.61 6.22
N LEU A 65 19.41 29.60 7.19
CA LEU A 65 19.70 28.45 8.01
C LEU A 65 18.50 28.06 8.87
N ASP A 66 17.75 29.03 9.37
CA ASP A 66 16.57 28.81 10.21
C ASP A 66 15.44 28.20 9.40
N GLN A 67 15.23 28.72 8.19
CA GLN A 67 14.26 28.15 7.24
C GLN A 67 14.63 26.71 6.89
N ALA A 68 15.90 26.44 6.56
CA ALA A 68 16.37 25.10 6.25
C ALA A 68 16.18 24.12 7.43
N LEU A 69 16.47 24.55 8.66
CA LEU A 69 16.26 23.73 9.86
C LEU A 69 14.78 23.47 10.12
N LYS A 70 13.91 24.47 9.95
CA LYS A 70 12.45 24.31 10.08
C LYS A 70 11.93 23.30 9.06
N GLU A 71 12.33 23.42 7.79
CA GLU A 71 11.95 22.48 6.75
C GLU A 71 12.36 21.04 7.07
N ILE A 72 13.57 20.83 7.57
CA ILE A 72 14.05 19.49 7.95
C ILE A 72 13.18 18.91 9.08
N ILE A 73 12.87 19.72 10.10
CA ILE A 73 12.03 19.31 11.23
C ILE A 73 10.62 18.95 10.75
N ASP A 74 10.03 19.75 9.87
CA ASP A 74 8.66 19.52 9.40
C ASP A 74 8.58 18.30 8.48
N LYS A 75 9.58 18.09 7.62
CA LYS A 75 9.72 16.84 6.84
C LYS A 75 9.86 15.61 7.76
N GLU A 76 10.58 15.71 8.88
CA GLU A 76 10.69 14.62 9.86
C GLU A 76 9.35 14.33 10.55
N LYS A 77 8.60 15.36 10.96
CA LYS A 77 7.27 15.20 11.58
C LYS A 77 6.28 14.54 10.63
N LEU A 78 6.18 15.03 9.40
CA LEU A 78 5.31 14.47 8.36
C LEU A 78 5.63 13.00 8.08
N ALA A 79 6.92 12.64 8.05
CA ALA A 79 7.33 11.25 7.88
C ALA A 79 6.95 10.37 9.08
N SER A 80 7.09 10.90 10.30
CA SER A 80 6.69 10.19 11.53
C SER A 80 5.17 9.97 11.63
N GLU A 81 4.38 10.94 11.21
CA GLU A 81 2.91 10.86 11.21
C GLU A 81 2.41 9.82 10.20
N LYS A 82 2.93 9.84 8.95
CA LYS A 82 2.60 8.83 7.95
C LYS A 82 2.96 7.41 8.40
N GLY A 83 4.11 7.25 9.06
CA GLY A 83 4.55 5.96 9.60
C GLY A 83 3.71 5.47 10.79
N SER A 84 3.22 6.37 11.64
CA SER A 84 2.36 6.02 12.77
C SER A 84 0.95 5.63 12.32
N GLU A 85 0.42 6.32 11.31
CA GLU A 85 -0.89 6.03 10.73
C GLU A 85 -0.91 4.70 9.97
N ALA A 86 0.15 4.38 9.23
CA ALA A 86 0.33 3.08 8.60
C ALA A 86 0.39 1.93 9.64
N LYS A 87 1.14 2.11 10.73
CA LYS A 87 1.21 1.12 11.83
C LYS A 87 -0.10 0.98 12.59
N LYS A 88 -0.91 2.04 12.66
CA LYS A 88 -2.24 1.98 13.27
C LYS A 88 -3.21 1.18 12.41
N LYS A 89 -3.22 1.43 11.10
CA LYS A 89 -4.04 0.66 10.14
C LYS A 89 -3.69 -0.84 10.14
N GLU A 90 -2.39 -1.18 10.13
CA GLU A 90 -1.95 -2.58 10.20
C GLU A 90 -2.41 -3.29 11.48
N LYS A 91 -2.39 -2.58 12.62
CA LYS A 91 -2.91 -3.12 13.89
C LYS A 91 -4.42 -3.29 13.88
N GLU A 92 -5.15 -2.35 13.29
CA GLU A 92 -6.62 -2.42 13.16
C GLU A 92 -7.03 -3.56 12.22
N GLU A 93 -6.35 -3.74 11.09
CA GLU A 93 -6.58 -4.87 10.18
C GLU A 93 -6.28 -6.22 10.83
N LYS A 94 -5.17 -6.30 11.58
CA LYS A 94 -4.84 -7.52 12.33
C LYS A 94 -5.87 -7.84 13.40
N ALA A 95 -6.34 -6.83 14.15
CA ALA A 95 -7.39 -7.01 15.16
C ALA A 95 -8.72 -7.44 14.53
N ALA A 96 -9.10 -6.84 13.40
CA ALA A 96 -10.29 -7.23 12.64
C ALA A 96 -10.21 -8.68 12.13
N ALA A 97 -9.05 -9.10 11.63
CA ALA A 97 -8.81 -10.48 11.20
C ALA A 97 -8.89 -11.49 12.36
N GLU A 98 -8.35 -11.13 13.54
CA GLU A 98 -8.44 -11.97 14.74
C GLU A 98 -9.88 -12.07 15.26
N GLU A 99 -10.65 -10.98 15.25
CA GLU A 99 -12.08 -10.99 15.62
C GLU A 99 -12.92 -11.85 14.67
N LEU A 100 -12.69 -11.76 13.36
CA LEU A 100 -13.35 -12.64 12.38
C LEU A 100 -13.01 -14.12 12.64
N ARG A 101 -11.74 -14.44 12.92
CA ARG A 101 -11.31 -15.80 13.26
C ARG A 101 -11.99 -16.31 14.53
N LYS A 102 -12.09 -15.47 15.56
CA LYS A 102 -12.73 -15.82 16.84
C LYS A 102 -14.24 -16.04 16.66
N THR A 103 -14.92 -15.15 15.95
CA THR A 103 -16.34 -15.26 15.62
C THR A 103 -16.64 -16.54 14.85
N ALA A 104 -15.78 -16.91 13.90
CA ALA A 104 -15.90 -18.17 13.15
C ALA A 104 -15.72 -19.40 14.07
N MET A 105 -14.73 -19.39 14.96
CA MET A 105 -14.54 -20.48 15.95
C MET A 105 -15.71 -20.60 16.93
N GLU A 106 -16.27 -19.49 17.41
CA GLU A 106 -17.43 -19.49 18.32
C GLU A 106 -18.68 -20.02 17.63
N ARG A 107 -18.89 -19.68 16.35
CA ARG A 107 -19.98 -20.21 15.52
C ARG A 107 -19.86 -21.72 15.30
N LEU A 108 -18.63 -22.21 15.10
CA LEU A 108 -18.34 -23.65 15.03
C LEU A 108 -18.64 -24.36 16.36
N GLY A 109 -18.34 -23.71 17.50
CA GLY A 109 -18.66 -24.24 18.83
C GLY A 109 -20.16 -24.31 19.12
N HIS A 110 -20.95 -23.34 18.64
CA HIS A 110 -22.41 -23.34 18.79
C HIS A 110 -23.10 -24.42 17.95
N THR A 111 -22.63 -24.71 16.74
CA THR A 111 -23.14 -25.82 15.93
C THR A 111 -22.76 -27.19 16.51
N GLN A 112 -21.65 -27.27 17.24
CA GLN A 112 -21.25 -28.49 17.96
C GLN A 112 -22.11 -28.74 19.21
N LYS A 113 -22.40 -27.71 20.03
CA LYS A 113 -23.28 -27.83 21.21
C LYS A 113 -24.73 -28.17 20.87
N ARG A 114 -25.25 -27.71 19.73
CA ARG A 114 -26.61 -28.05 19.28
C ARG A 114 -26.76 -29.53 18.87
N ASN A 115 -25.65 -30.26 18.68
CA ASN A 115 -25.66 -31.71 18.40
C ASN A 115 -25.55 -32.58 19.68
N SER A 116 -25.30 -32.01 20.86
CA SER A 116 -25.13 -32.78 22.11
C SER A 116 -26.37 -32.79 23.02
N GLU A 117 -27.36 -31.91 22.82
CA GLU A 117 -28.58 -31.84 23.66
C GLU A 117 -29.79 -32.58 23.08
N GLY A 118 -29.63 -33.31 21.97
CA GLY A 118 -30.72 -34.02 21.29
C GLY A 118 -30.54 -35.54 21.24
N GLU A 119 -30.19 -36.17 22.37
CA GLU A 119 -30.13 -37.63 22.50
C GLU A 119 -31.35 -38.17 23.26
N SER A 120 -32.54 -38.01 22.68
CA SER A 120 -33.68 -38.89 22.92
C SER A 120 -34.33 -39.18 21.57
N ASP A 121 -34.57 -40.46 21.26
CA ASP A 121 -35.13 -41.02 20.02
C ASP A 121 -34.13 -41.43 18.91
N ARG A 122 -33.15 -42.23 19.31
CA ARG A 122 -32.39 -43.14 18.41
C ARG A 122 -33.30 -44.26 17.88
N ALA A 123 -33.93 -44.08 16.71
CA ALA A 123 -34.12 -45.20 15.77
C ALA A 123 -34.50 -44.77 14.35
N GLN A 124 -35.38 -43.77 14.18
CA GLN A 124 -35.96 -43.48 12.85
C GLN A 124 -35.19 -42.41 12.03
N ALA A 125 -34.37 -41.57 12.66
CA ALA A 125 -33.71 -40.44 11.99
C ALA A 125 -32.46 -40.79 11.15
N LYS A 126 -31.92 -42.02 11.25
CA LYS A 126 -30.64 -42.38 10.59
C LYS A 126 -30.76 -42.49 9.05
N LYS A 127 -31.95 -42.75 8.50
CA LYS A 127 -32.15 -42.87 7.05
C LYS A 127 -32.41 -41.52 6.37
N SER A 128 -33.03 -40.58 7.07
CA SER A 128 -33.27 -39.20 6.59
C SER A 128 -32.01 -38.34 6.60
N ARG A 129 -31.16 -38.49 7.64
CA ARG A 129 -29.95 -37.67 7.80
C ARG A 129 -28.85 -37.93 6.76
N ARG A 130 -28.78 -39.14 6.17
CA ARG A 130 -27.82 -39.43 5.09
C ARG A 130 -28.18 -38.72 3.78
N ARG A 131 -29.46 -38.67 3.41
CA ARG A 131 -29.92 -38.02 2.17
C ARG A 131 -29.68 -36.50 2.18
N SER A 132 -29.87 -35.86 3.32
CA SER A 132 -29.70 -34.40 3.45
C SER A 132 -28.24 -33.92 3.48
N PHE A 133 -27.28 -34.83 3.74
CA PHE A 133 -25.84 -34.51 3.62
C PHE A 133 -25.36 -34.68 2.18
N ASP A 134 -25.80 -35.73 1.49
CA ASP A 134 -25.51 -35.93 0.05
C ASP A 134 -26.08 -34.78 -0.80
N GLU A 135 -27.36 -34.39 -0.60
CA GLU A 135 -27.96 -33.26 -1.32
C GLU A 135 -27.21 -31.93 -1.09
N LYS A 136 -26.74 -31.68 0.14
CA LYS A 136 -25.98 -30.46 0.44
C LYS A 136 -24.60 -30.48 -0.20
N HIS A 137 -23.89 -31.60 -0.12
CA HIS A 137 -22.58 -31.75 -0.74
C HIS A 137 -22.67 -31.68 -2.27
N GLU A 138 -23.71 -32.25 -2.87
CA GLU A 138 -24.00 -32.17 -4.30
C GLU A 138 -24.31 -30.73 -4.70
N SER A 139 -25.17 -30.02 -3.96
CA SER A 139 -25.49 -28.61 -4.20
C SER A 139 -24.27 -27.67 -4.07
N GLU A 140 -23.40 -27.89 -3.08
CA GLU A 140 -22.15 -27.12 -2.94
C GLU A 140 -21.15 -27.45 -4.06
N SER A 141 -21.09 -28.71 -4.49
CA SER A 141 -20.25 -29.10 -5.62
C SER A 141 -20.74 -28.49 -6.93
N ASP A 142 -22.05 -28.40 -7.13
CA ASP A 142 -22.63 -27.86 -8.35
C ASP A 142 -22.53 -26.32 -8.38
N GLN A 143 -22.72 -25.65 -7.25
CA GLN A 143 -22.43 -24.21 -7.11
C GLN A 143 -20.97 -23.88 -7.45
N ARG A 144 -20.01 -24.69 -6.99
CA ARG A 144 -18.58 -24.50 -7.34
C ARG A 144 -18.29 -24.70 -8.83
N LYS A 145 -18.99 -25.64 -9.50
CA LYS A 145 -18.84 -25.83 -10.94
C LYS A 145 -19.41 -24.65 -11.72
N GLU A 146 -20.59 -24.18 -11.34
CA GLU A 146 -21.25 -23.03 -11.97
C GLU A 146 -20.42 -21.74 -11.82
N GLU A 147 -19.84 -21.49 -10.65
CA GLU A 147 -18.91 -20.36 -10.44
C GLU A 147 -17.66 -20.44 -11.33
N LEU A 148 -17.08 -21.63 -11.51
CA LEU A 148 -15.92 -21.84 -12.38
C LEU A 148 -16.28 -21.63 -13.86
N GLU A 149 -17.46 -22.07 -14.28
CA GLU A 149 -17.95 -21.86 -15.65
C GLU A 149 -18.21 -20.38 -15.92
N LEU A 150 -18.89 -19.67 -15.00
CA LEU A 150 -19.10 -18.22 -15.12
C LEU A 150 -17.78 -17.46 -15.20
N LYS A 151 -16.80 -17.82 -14.37
CA LYS A 151 -15.46 -17.20 -14.39
C LYS A 151 -14.73 -17.47 -15.70
N LYS A 152 -14.92 -18.65 -16.31
CA LYS A 152 -14.34 -18.99 -17.61
C LYS A 152 -15.00 -18.20 -18.74
N ILE A 153 -16.32 -18.04 -18.71
CA ILE A 153 -17.08 -17.24 -19.67
C ILE A 153 -16.66 -15.76 -19.57
N GLU A 154 -16.55 -15.22 -18.36
CA GLU A 154 -16.11 -13.83 -18.13
C GLU A 154 -14.69 -13.59 -18.65
N GLN A 155 -13.75 -14.52 -18.38
CA GLN A 155 -12.40 -14.45 -18.94
C GLN A 155 -12.38 -14.53 -20.46
N GLN A 156 -13.20 -15.40 -21.06
CA GLN A 156 -13.31 -15.50 -22.52
C GLN A 156 -13.88 -14.22 -23.13
N ALA A 157 -14.95 -13.66 -22.56
CA ALA A 157 -15.54 -12.40 -22.99
C ALA A 157 -14.54 -11.23 -22.88
N SER A 158 -13.73 -11.19 -21.81
CA SER A 158 -12.67 -10.19 -21.64
C SER A 158 -11.60 -10.30 -22.73
N VAL A 159 -11.17 -11.51 -23.05
CA VAL A 159 -10.17 -11.77 -24.11
C VAL A 159 -10.75 -11.43 -25.50
N GLU A 160 -12.01 -11.75 -25.76
CA GLU A 160 -12.68 -11.39 -27.01
C GLU A 160 -12.83 -9.89 -27.18
N LEU A 161 -13.19 -9.17 -26.12
CA LEU A 161 -13.25 -7.70 -26.14
C LEU A 161 -11.88 -7.09 -26.42
N GLN A 162 -10.81 -7.61 -25.79
CA GLN A 162 -9.44 -7.16 -26.07
C GLN A 162 -9.03 -7.44 -27.52
N LYS A 163 -9.41 -8.60 -28.08
CA LYS A 163 -9.17 -8.91 -29.50
C LYS A 163 -9.91 -7.95 -30.42
N GLN A 164 -11.19 -7.67 -30.16
CA GLN A 164 -11.96 -6.71 -30.95
C GLN A 164 -11.36 -5.31 -30.92
N GLN A 165 -10.91 -4.86 -29.74
CA GLN A 165 -10.20 -3.57 -29.60
C GLN A 165 -8.89 -3.57 -30.40
N HIS A 166 -8.11 -4.66 -30.33
CA HIS A 166 -6.88 -4.80 -31.10
C HIS A 166 -7.12 -4.79 -32.61
N ASP A 167 -8.12 -5.50 -33.09
CA ASP A 167 -8.47 -5.58 -34.51
C ASP A 167 -8.95 -4.22 -35.04
N MET A 168 -9.76 -3.50 -34.26
CA MET A 168 -10.18 -2.13 -34.60
C MET A 168 -8.98 -1.19 -34.71
N MET A 169 -8.03 -1.26 -33.77
CA MET A 169 -6.81 -0.45 -33.79
C MET A 169 -5.95 -0.78 -35.03
N LYS A 170 -5.85 -2.06 -35.40
CA LYS A 170 -5.11 -2.49 -36.59
C LYS A 170 -5.75 -1.96 -37.87
N LEU A 171 -7.08 -1.98 -37.97
CA LEU A 171 -7.81 -1.43 -39.12
C LEU A 171 -7.61 0.08 -39.24
N PHE A 172 -7.68 0.80 -38.11
CA PHE A 172 -7.42 2.24 -38.07
C PHE A 172 -6.01 2.57 -38.53
N MET A 173 -5.01 1.83 -38.05
CA MET A 173 -3.61 2.02 -38.46
C MET A 173 -3.40 1.75 -39.95
N GLN A 174 -4.04 0.71 -40.50
CA GLN A 174 -3.98 0.42 -41.93
C GLN A 174 -4.62 1.54 -42.77
N GLN A 175 -5.78 2.07 -42.34
CA GLN A 175 -6.43 3.19 -43.02
C GLN A 175 -5.55 4.45 -43.00
N GLN A 176 -4.94 4.77 -41.85
CA GLN A 176 -4.02 5.89 -41.72
C GLN A 176 -2.81 5.73 -42.65
N GLN A 177 -2.25 4.52 -42.73
CA GLN A 177 -1.10 4.24 -43.60
C GLN A 177 -1.47 4.40 -45.08
N GLN A 178 -2.65 3.93 -45.51
CA GLN A 178 -3.14 4.12 -46.88
C GLN A 178 -3.35 5.60 -47.21
N GLN A 179 -3.98 6.37 -46.33
CA GLN A 179 -4.14 7.82 -46.52
C GLN A 179 -2.79 8.53 -46.66
N THR A 180 -1.81 8.16 -45.83
CA THR A 180 -0.46 8.72 -45.89
C THR A 180 0.25 8.37 -47.20
N GLN A 181 0.13 7.12 -47.67
CA GLN A 181 0.71 6.70 -48.96
C GLN A 181 0.07 7.42 -50.15
N ILE A 182 -1.26 7.61 -50.13
CA ILE A 182 -1.97 8.37 -51.17
C ILE A 182 -1.47 9.81 -51.20
N LEU A 183 -1.36 10.48 -50.04
CA LEU A 183 -0.84 11.85 -49.95
C LEU A 183 0.58 11.96 -50.50
N LEU A 184 1.48 11.04 -50.12
CA LEU A 184 2.85 10.99 -50.63
C LEU A 184 2.90 10.76 -52.14
N SER A 185 2.05 9.88 -52.68
CA SER A 185 1.99 9.62 -54.13
C SER A 185 1.47 10.81 -54.95
N LEU A 186 0.54 11.60 -54.39
CA LEU A 186 0.04 12.82 -55.01
C LEU A 186 1.12 13.92 -55.02
N LEU A 187 1.92 14.02 -53.96
CA LEU A 187 3.06 14.94 -53.90
C LEU A 187 4.17 14.55 -54.88
N ALA A 188 4.47 13.25 -55.02
CA ALA A 188 5.48 12.77 -55.95
C ALA A 188 5.12 12.94 -57.43
N LYS A 189 3.82 12.93 -57.78
CA LYS A 189 3.33 13.15 -59.16
C LYS A 189 3.30 14.63 -59.58
N LYS A 190 3.51 15.56 -58.64
CA LYS A 190 3.47 17.01 -58.88
C LYS A 190 4.85 17.61 -59.18
N ASN A 191 5.90 16.79 -59.13
CA ASN A 191 7.26 17.09 -59.60
C ASN A 191 7.53 16.35 -60.91
#